data_AF-A0A1I4RXH5-F1
#
_entry.id   AF-A0A1I4RXH5-F1
#
_cell.length_a   1.000
_cell.length_b   1.000
_cell.length_c   1.000
_cell.angle_alpha   90.00
_cell.angle_beta   90.00
_cell.angle_gamma   90.00
#
_symmetry.space_group_name_H-M   'P 1'
#
loop_
_entity.id
_entity.type
_entity.pdbx_description
1 polymer ?
#
loop_
_entity_poly.entity_id
_entity_poly.type
_entity_poly.pdbx_seq_one_letter_code
_entity_poly.pdbx_strand_id
1 'polypeptide(L)'
;MIDARMALLAALVALSAVPPAIAGPYCQPTGGRDQITKTGSVCPVGYLASRQCCTALHPDSPRAFARLPGRSCPTGSFTSAGDYCVSLR
;
A
#
# COMPACT_ATOMS: atom_id res chain seq x y z
N MET A 1 19.90 37.29 27.99
CA MET A 1 20.75 37.45 26.79
C MET A 1 20.85 36.09 26.13
N ILE A 2 20.19 35.92 24.99
CA ILE A 2 20.26 34.67 24.22
C ILE A 2 21.59 34.72 23.47
N ASP A 3 22.55 33.91 23.92
CA ASP A 3 23.91 33.85 23.39
C ASP A 3 23.90 33.32 21.94
N ALA A 4 24.77 33.85 21.07
CA ALA A 4 24.83 33.43 19.66
C ALA A 4 25.06 31.92 19.50
N ARG A 5 25.68 31.28 20.51
CA ARG A 5 25.84 29.82 20.59
C ARG A 5 24.52 29.08 20.79
N MET A 6 23.61 29.62 21.60
CA MET A 6 22.27 29.07 21.81
C MET A 6 21.41 29.16 20.54
N ALA A 7 21.56 30.25 19.77
CA ALA A 7 20.89 30.38 18.48
C ALA A 7 21.43 29.39 17.44
N LEU A 8 22.75 29.15 17.42
CA LEU A 8 23.39 28.20 16.52
C LEU A 8 22.99 26.75 16.81
N LEU A 9 22.93 26.39 18.10
CA LEU A 9 22.48 25.07 18.56
C LEU A 9 21.01 24.82 18.23
N ALA A 10 20.15 25.82 18.41
CA ALA A 10 18.73 25.72 18.04
C ALA A 10 18.53 25.54 16.53
N ALA A 11 19.32 26.22 15.71
CA ALA A 11 19.28 26.06 14.25
C ALA A 11 19.72 24.65 13.81
N LEU A 12 20.79 24.11 14.39
CA LEU A 12 21.29 22.77 14.08
C LEU A 12 20.28 21.66 14.45
N VAL A 13 19.53 21.84 15.53
CA VAL A 13 18.46 20.89 15.94
C VAL A 13 17.26 20.94 14.98
N ALA A 14 16.97 22.08 14.38
CA ALA A 14 15.87 22.19 13.41
C ALA A 14 16.19 21.52 12.06
N LEU A 15 17.47 21.44 11.68
CA LEU A 15 17.93 20.85 10.41
C LEU A 15 17.96 19.31 10.40
N SER A 16 17.87 18.64 11.56
CA SER A 16 17.87 17.17 11.63
C SER A 16 16.47 16.55 11.56
N ALA A 17 15.42 17.35 11.55
CA ALA A 17 14.03 16.88 11.53
C ALA A 17 13.53 16.53 10.12
N VAL A 18 14.34 15.84 9.30
CA VAL A 18 13.85 15.25 8.05
C VAL A 18 13.00 14.03 8.46
N PRO A 19 11.67 14.07 8.29
CA PRO A 19 10.87 12.88 8.56
C PRO A 19 11.39 11.75 7.64
N PRO A 20 11.61 10.53 8.16
CA PRO A 20 11.91 9.42 7.29
C PRO A 20 10.69 9.25 6.38
N ALA A 21 10.85 9.55 5.09
CA ALA A 21 9.88 9.16 4.09
C ALA A 21 9.94 7.63 4.00
N ILE A 22 9.24 6.94 4.90
CA ILE A 22 9.04 5.50 4.82
C ILE A 22 8.02 5.27 3.71
N ALA A 23 8.42 5.52 2.47
CA ALA A 23 7.77 4.92 1.32
C ALA A 23 8.11 3.43 1.39
N GLY A 24 7.33 2.67 2.18
CA GLY A 24 7.35 1.21 2.09
C GLY A 24 7.12 0.81 0.63
N PRO A 25 7.72 -0.30 0.14
CA PRO A 25 7.57 -0.72 -1.24
C PRO A 25 6.08 -0.98 -1.51
N TYR A 26 5.42 -0.01 -2.15
CA TYR A 26 4.07 -0.18 -2.62
C TYR A 26 4.11 -1.22 -3.74
N CYS A 27 3.19 -2.17 -3.70
CA CYS A 27 3.12 -3.22 -4.70
C CYS A 27 2.90 -2.57 -6.07
N GLN A 28 3.87 -2.71 -6.96
CA GLN A 28 3.82 -2.13 -8.30
C GLN A 28 3.46 -3.20 -9.33
N PRO A 29 2.62 -2.87 -10.32
CA PRO A 29 2.37 -3.76 -11.44
C PRO A 29 3.69 -4.23 -12.07
N THR A 30 3.83 -5.53 -12.30
CA THR A 30 5.07 -6.11 -12.83
C THR A 30 4.75 -7.06 -13.99
N GLY A 31 5.31 -6.77 -15.16
CA GLY A 31 5.07 -7.57 -16.37
C GLY A 31 3.60 -7.56 -16.81
N GLY A 32 2.94 -6.40 -16.74
CA GLY A 32 1.52 -6.22 -17.09
C GLY A 32 0.52 -6.82 -16.10
N ARG A 33 1.00 -7.48 -15.04
CA ARG A 33 0.15 -8.07 -14.00
C ARG A 33 -0.03 -7.07 -12.87
N ASP A 34 -1.26 -6.94 -12.41
CA ASP A 34 -1.56 -6.13 -11.25
C ASP A 34 -0.88 -6.66 -10.00
N GLN A 35 -0.49 -5.76 -9.10
CA GLN A 35 -0.04 -6.13 -7.77
C GLN A 35 -0.73 -5.27 -6.73
N ILE A 36 -1.20 -5.91 -5.68
CA ILE A 36 -1.84 -5.25 -4.55
C ILE A 36 -1.18 -5.66 -3.25
N THR A 37 -1.26 -4.80 -2.24
CA THR A 37 -0.78 -5.11 -0.90
C THR A 37 -1.57 -6.25 -0.31
N LYS A 38 -0.86 -7.19 0.32
CA LYS A 38 -1.48 -8.30 1.02
C LYS A 38 -2.05 -7.84 2.37
N THR A 39 -3.33 -8.04 2.57
CA THR A 39 -4.01 -8.01 3.88
C THR A 39 -3.85 -9.37 4.55
N GLY A 40 -3.07 -9.42 5.62
CA GLY A 40 -2.78 -10.65 6.35
C GLY A 40 -1.98 -11.67 5.51
N SER A 41 -2.48 -12.91 5.45
CA SER A 41 -1.83 -14.02 4.74
C SER A 41 -2.54 -14.43 3.44
N VAL A 42 -3.64 -13.76 3.09
CA VAL A 42 -4.55 -14.18 2.01
C VAL A 42 -4.52 -13.21 0.83
N CYS A 43 -4.73 -13.74 -0.37
CA CYS A 43 -4.84 -12.99 -1.61
C CYS A 43 -6.22 -13.22 -2.25
N PRO A 44 -6.75 -12.25 -3.01
CA PRO A 44 -8.02 -12.41 -3.72
C PRO A 44 -7.92 -13.47 -4.82
N VAL A 45 -9.09 -13.92 -5.28
CA VAL A 45 -9.19 -14.83 -6.42
C VAL A 45 -8.51 -14.25 -7.65
N GLY A 46 -7.73 -15.08 -8.35
CA GLY A 46 -6.94 -14.64 -9.50
C GLY A 46 -5.59 -14.01 -9.15
N TYR A 47 -5.20 -13.97 -7.87
CA TYR A 47 -3.90 -13.46 -7.42
C TYR A 47 -3.13 -14.52 -6.63
N LEU A 48 -1.82 -14.53 -6.81
CA LEU A 48 -0.87 -15.36 -6.07
C LEU A 48 -0.12 -14.53 -5.04
N ALA A 49 0.06 -15.09 -3.85
CA ALA A 49 0.89 -14.51 -2.80
C ALA A 49 2.37 -14.42 -3.22
N SER A 50 2.92 -13.21 -3.26
CA SER A 50 4.34 -12.95 -3.49
C SER A 50 4.88 -11.96 -2.44
N ARG A 51 5.58 -12.48 -1.43
CA ARG A 51 6.08 -11.70 -0.29
C ARG A 51 4.95 -10.88 0.37
N GLN A 52 5.05 -9.55 0.35
CA GLN A 52 4.09 -8.58 0.90
C GLN A 52 2.98 -8.20 -0.09
N CYS A 53 3.03 -8.71 -1.31
CA CYS A 53 2.10 -8.40 -2.39
C CYS A 53 1.30 -9.64 -2.81
N CYS A 54 0.17 -9.38 -3.43
CA CYS A 54 -0.59 -10.34 -4.21
C CYS A 54 -0.44 -9.94 -5.67
N THR A 55 0.08 -10.85 -6.50
CA THR A 55 0.32 -10.61 -7.93
C THR A 55 -0.74 -11.33 -8.74
N ALA A 56 -1.37 -10.64 -9.68
CA ALA A 56 -2.33 -11.26 -10.60
C ALA A 56 -1.70 -12.44 -11.33
N LEU A 57 -2.44 -13.53 -11.53
CA LEU A 57 -1.98 -14.73 -12.24
C LEU A 57 -1.71 -14.42 -13.72
N HIS A 58 -2.59 -13.63 -14.33
CA HIS A 58 -2.51 -13.20 -15.73
C HIS A 58 -2.67 -11.68 -15.88
N PRO A 59 -2.13 -11.06 -16.94
CA PRO A 59 -2.26 -9.60 -17.18
C PRO A 59 -3.71 -9.14 -17.34
N ASP A 60 -4.57 -10.02 -17.83
CA ASP A 60 -5.99 -9.75 -18.02
C ASP A 60 -6.83 -10.00 -16.76
N SER A 61 -6.26 -10.58 -15.69
CA SER A 61 -7.00 -10.93 -14.48
C SER A 61 -7.82 -9.75 -13.95
N PRO A 62 -9.02 -9.99 -13.41
CA PRO A 62 -9.83 -8.92 -12.86
C PRO A 62 -9.05 -8.09 -11.83
N ARG A 63 -9.18 -6.77 -11.92
CA ARG A 63 -8.54 -5.85 -10.98
C ARG A 63 -9.11 -6.10 -9.59
N ALA A 64 -8.24 -6.15 -8.60
CA ALA A 64 -8.61 -6.29 -7.20
C ALA A 64 -8.10 -5.08 -6.42
N PHE A 65 -8.76 -4.77 -5.32
CA PHE A 65 -8.36 -3.70 -4.41
C PHE A 65 -8.75 -4.05 -2.99
N ALA A 66 -8.07 -3.43 -2.02
CA ALA A 66 -8.37 -3.63 -0.61
C ALA A 66 -9.80 -3.16 -0.29
N ARG A 67 -10.53 -3.98 0.45
CA ARG A 67 -11.86 -3.65 0.93
C ARG A 67 -11.72 -2.79 2.19
N LEU A 68 -12.53 -1.74 2.26
CA LEU A 68 -12.60 -0.91 3.46
C LEU A 68 -13.34 -1.69 4.58
N PRO A 69 -12.79 -1.71 5.80
CA PRO A 69 -13.42 -2.41 6.93
C PRO A 69 -14.81 -1.84 7.21
N GLY A 70 -15.77 -2.73 7.45
CA GLY A 70 -17.18 -2.36 7.72
C GLY A 70 -17.96 -1.83 6.50
N ARG A 71 -17.37 -1.78 5.30
CA ARG A 71 -18.07 -1.39 4.07
C ARG A 71 -18.21 -2.56 3.10
N SER A 72 -19.25 -2.53 2.27
CA SER A 72 -19.40 -3.48 1.16
C SER A 72 -18.52 -3.07 -0.01
N CYS A 73 -18.20 -4.04 -0.87
CA CYS A 73 -17.56 -3.74 -2.15
C CYS A 73 -18.47 -2.87 -3.03
N PRO A 74 -17.90 -1.95 -3.82
CA PRO A 74 -18.69 -1.09 -4.70
C PRO A 74 -19.41 -1.91 -5.78
N THR A 75 -20.48 -1.36 -6.34
CA THR A 75 -21.22 -1.98 -7.45
C THR A 75 -20.28 -2.31 -8.61
N GLY A 76 -20.46 -3.49 -9.21
CA GLY A 76 -19.53 -4.01 -10.22
C GLY A 76 -18.30 -4.71 -9.63
N SER A 77 -18.30 -5.02 -8.33
CA SER A 77 -17.27 -5.85 -7.70
C SER A 77 -17.85 -6.78 -6.63
N PHE A 78 -17.12 -7.83 -6.29
CA PHE A 78 -17.51 -8.81 -5.27
C PHE A 78 -16.42 -9.00 -4.22
N THR A 79 -16.83 -9.38 -3.01
CA THR A 79 -15.92 -9.65 -1.91
C THR A 79 -15.12 -10.94 -2.19
N SER A 80 -13.80 -10.85 -2.10
CA SER A 80 -12.89 -11.98 -2.22
C SER A 80 -11.94 -12.04 -1.04
N ALA A 81 -11.68 -13.25 -0.53
CA ALA A 81 -10.83 -13.48 0.64
C ALA A 81 -11.12 -12.57 1.86
N GLY A 82 -12.38 -12.12 2.02
CA GLY A 82 -12.86 -11.27 3.12
C GLY A 82 -12.46 -9.80 3.04
N ASP A 83 -11.22 -9.52 2.65
CA ASP A 83 -10.55 -8.22 2.73
C ASP A 83 -10.30 -7.54 1.38
N TYR A 84 -10.82 -8.09 0.30
CA TYR A 84 -10.63 -7.54 -1.04
C TYR A 84 -11.94 -7.45 -1.81
N CYS A 85 -11.96 -6.53 -2.75
CA CYS A 85 -12.99 -6.38 -3.76
C CYS A 85 -12.39 -6.66 -5.13
N VAL A 86 -13.01 -7.57 -5.88
CA VAL A 86 -12.58 -7.97 -7.21
C VAL A 86 -13.63 -7.51 -8.21
N SER A 87 -13.21 -6.84 -9.28
CA SER A 87 -14.13 -6.34 -10.31
C SER A 87 -14.82 -7.49 -11.04
N LEU A 88 -16.13 -7.38 -11.20
CA LEU A 88 -16.90 -8.15 -12.18
C LEU A 88 -16.58 -7.49 -13.53
N ARG A 89 -16.07 -8.26 -14.50
CA ARG A 89 -15.76 -7.74 -15.84
C ARG A 89 -17.01 -7.25 -16.56
#